data_AF-A0A7S0QL22-F1
#
_entry.id   AF-A0A7S0QL22-F1
#
_cell.length_a   1.000
_cell.length_b   1.000
_cell.length_c   1.000
_cell.angle_alpha   90.00
_cell.angle_beta   90.00
_cell.angle_gamma   90.00
#
_symmetry.space_group_name_H-M   'P 1'
#
loop_
_entity.id
_entity.type
_entity.pdbx_description
1 polymer ?
#
loop_
_entity_poly.entity_id
_entity_poly.type
_entity_poly.pdbx_seq_one_letter_code
_entity_poly.pdbx_strand_id
1 'polypeptide(L)'
;GFGGGGGDKMSALGGGLTAISQSQWDSTSLSKFEKNFYQEHPAVSALTSTEVEAFRASKQINCMGSTVPKPVRTFEEGSFPDYILSVVEREYGPDARPTPVQSQAWPVALSGRDCVNIAETGSG
;
A
#
# COMPACT_ATOMS: atom_id res chain seq x y z
N GLY A 1 0.13 -22.61 55.96
CA GLY A 1 0.31 -22.87 54.52
C GLY A 1 0.34 -21.56 53.79
N PHE A 2 1.44 -21.23 53.14
CA PHE A 2 1.63 -20.11 52.21
C PHE A 2 2.87 -20.53 51.38
N GLY A 3 2.87 -20.68 50.06
CA GLY A 3 2.20 -19.91 49.01
C GLY A 3 3.29 -19.22 48.18
N GLY A 4 4.10 -19.99 47.43
CA GLY A 4 5.21 -19.47 46.63
C GLY A 4 4.83 -19.39 45.16
N GLY A 5 4.21 -18.27 44.77
CA GLY A 5 3.82 -17.98 43.39
C GLY A 5 5.02 -17.82 42.48
N GLY A 6 5.04 -18.61 41.40
CA GLY A 6 5.97 -18.43 40.29
C GLY A 6 5.69 -17.11 39.59
N GLY A 7 6.61 -16.16 39.73
CA GLY A 7 6.56 -14.89 38.99
C GLY A 7 6.98 -15.11 37.54
N ASP A 8 6.10 -14.75 36.61
CA ASP A 8 6.36 -14.79 35.18
C ASP A 8 7.55 -13.90 34.83
N LYS A 9 8.62 -14.49 34.29
CA LYS A 9 9.88 -13.84 33.91
C LYS A 9 9.74 -12.85 32.72
N MET A 10 8.52 -12.54 32.31
CA MET A 10 8.22 -11.67 31.17
C MET A 10 7.74 -10.26 31.58
N SER A 11 7.58 -9.97 32.87
CA SER A 11 7.06 -8.68 33.36
C SER A 11 7.93 -7.46 33.04
N ALA A 12 9.20 -7.67 32.69
CA ALA A 12 10.16 -6.60 32.41
C ALA A 12 10.40 -6.34 30.90
N LEU A 13 9.74 -7.09 30.00
CA LEU A 13 9.91 -6.90 28.56
C LEU A 13 9.26 -5.57 28.14
N GLY A 14 10.09 -4.60 27.74
CA GLY A 14 9.63 -3.29 27.25
C GLY A 14 9.83 -2.11 28.22
N GLY A 15 10.30 -2.34 29.45
CA GLY A 15 10.48 -1.28 30.47
C GLY A 15 11.51 -0.19 30.11
N GLY A 16 12.33 -0.40 29.08
CA GLY A 16 13.30 0.57 28.56
C GLY A 16 12.91 1.23 27.24
N LEU A 17 11.74 0.91 26.67
CA LEU A 17 11.26 1.53 25.44
C LEU A 17 10.76 2.95 25.77
N THR A 18 11.48 3.95 25.29
CA THR A 18 11.04 5.35 25.36
C THR A 18 10.53 5.76 24.00
N ALA A 19 9.36 6.42 23.96
CA ALA A 19 8.89 7.03 22.74
C ALA A 19 9.90 8.11 22.32
N ILE A 20 10.38 8.04 21.08
CA ILE A 20 11.26 9.07 20.53
C ILE A 20 10.48 10.39 20.54
N SER A 21 11.01 11.40 21.23
CA SER A 21 10.35 12.71 21.32
C SER A 21 10.46 13.44 19.99
N GLN A 22 9.52 14.35 19.71
CA GLN A 22 9.57 15.21 18.53
C GLN A 22 10.90 16.00 18.46
N SER A 23 11.41 16.44 19.61
CA SER A 23 12.72 17.09 19.71
C SER A 23 13.91 16.21 19.31
N GLN A 24 13.83 14.89 19.48
CA GLN A 24 14.86 13.96 19.00
C GLN A 24 14.80 13.77 17.48
N TRP A 25 13.60 13.71 16.88
CA TRP A 25 13.42 13.70 15.43
C TRP A 25 13.94 14.98 14.78
N ASP A 26 13.58 16.14 15.34
CA ASP A 26 13.96 17.45 14.80
C ASP A 26 15.48 17.70 14.89
N SER A 27 16.16 17.09 15.86
CA SER A 27 17.61 17.18 16.02
C SER A 27 18.42 16.31 15.03
N THR A 28 17.74 15.43 14.27
CA THR A 28 18.38 14.49 13.35
C THR A 28 18.30 15.01 11.91
N SER A 29 19.45 15.32 11.31
CA SER A 29 19.52 15.69 9.88
C SER A 29 19.39 14.45 8.99
N LEU A 30 18.20 14.21 8.46
CA LEU A 30 17.92 13.12 7.51
C LEU A 30 18.07 13.58 6.06
N SER A 31 18.63 12.70 5.22
CA SER A 31 18.65 12.93 3.77
C SER A 31 17.23 12.96 3.22
N LYS A 32 16.92 13.97 2.41
CA LYS A 32 15.67 14.01 1.65
C LYS A 32 15.67 12.87 0.63
N PHE A 33 14.54 12.21 0.48
CA PHE A 33 14.32 11.22 -0.57
C PHE A 33 12.98 11.50 -1.25
N GLU A 34 12.91 11.19 -2.54
CA GLU A 34 11.68 11.30 -3.30
C GLU A 34 10.71 10.20 -2.87
N LYS A 35 9.45 10.56 -2.68
CA LYS A 35 8.39 9.63 -2.25
C LYS A 35 7.38 9.36 -3.35
N ASN A 36 7.16 10.33 -4.23
CA ASN A 36 6.15 10.24 -5.27
C ASN A 36 6.82 9.87 -6.60
N PHE A 37 6.71 8.60 -6.95
CA PHE A 37 7.16 8.05 -8.22
C PHE A 37 6.00 7.75 -9.16
N TYR A 38 4.75 8.00 -8.73
CA TYR A 38 3.57 7.67 -9.51
C TYR A 38 3.41 8.65 -10.68
N GLN A 39 3.51 8.10 -11.88
CA GLN A 39 3.08 8.76 -13.09
C GLN A 39 1.78 8.10 -13.56
N GLU A 40 0.68 8.85 -13.56
CA GLU A 40 -0.61 8.31 -14.00
C GLU A 40 -0.56 8.02 -15.51
N HIS A 41 -0.94 6.80 -15.89
CA HIS A 41 -0.97 6.40 -17.29
C HIS A 41 -2.07 7.19 -18.05
N PRO A 42 -1.86 7.64 -19.30
CA PRO A 42 -2.84 8.43 -20.04
C PRO A 42 -4.24 7.80 -20.11
N ALA A 43 -4.32 6.47 -20.23
CA ALA A 43 -5.58 5.75 -20.23
C ALA A 43 -6.35 5.86 -18.90
N VAL A 44 -5.63 5.94 -17.77
CA VAL A 44 -6.20 6.13 -16.43
C VAL A 44 -6.60 7.60 -16.25
N SER A 45 -5.76 8.54 -16.68
CA SER A 45 -6.06 9.97 -16.66
C SER A 45 -7.32 10.31 -17.45
N ALA A 46 -7.56 9.63 -18.58
CA ALA A 46 -8.75 9.81 -19.40
C ALA A 46 -10.06 9.32 -18.77
N LEU A 47 -10.00 8.47 -17.72
CA LEU A 47 -11.20 7.94 -17.08
C LEU A 47 -12.01 9.05 -16.40
N THR A 48 -13.31 9.06 -16.63
CA THR A 48 -14.26 9.89 -15.90
C THR A 48 -14.46 9.37 -14.47
N SER A 49 -14.96 10.22 -13.58
CA SER A 49 -15.31 9.82 -12.22
C SER A 49 -16.35 8.70 -12.20
N THR A 50 -17.31 8.72 -13.12
CA THR A 50 -18.34 7.69 -13.26
C THR A 50 -17.74 6.34 -13.67
N GLU A 51 -16.81 6.31 -14.61
CA GLU A 51 -16.13 5.07 -15.03
C GLU A 51 -15.25 4.50 -13.91
N VAL A 52 -14.55 5.37 -13.17
CA VAL A 52 -13.76 4.97 -12.01
C VAL A 52 -14.65 4.34 -10.95
N GLU A 53 -15.79 4.96 -10.64
CA GLU A 53 -16.71 4.45 -9.64
C GLU A 53 -17.38 3.14 -10.09
N ALA A 54 -17.76 3.04 -11.37
CA ALA A 54 -18.27 1.80 -11.93
C ALA A 54 -17.24 0.66 -11.86
N PHE A 55 -15.97 0.95 -12.13
CA PHE A 55 -14.89 -0.02 -12.00
C PHE A 55 -14.72 -0.46 -10.54
N ARG A 56 -14.66 0.50 -9.60
CA ARG A 56 -14.56 0.22 -8.16
C ARG A 56 -15.72 -0.64 -7.69
N ALA A 57 -16.95 -0.30 -8.06
CA ALA A 57 -18.14 -1.08 -7.74
C ALA A 57 -18.05 -2.51 -8.32
N SER A 58 -17.63 -2.66 -9.57
CA SER A 58 -17.49 -3.99 -10.22
C SER A 58 -16.45 -4.89 -9.55
N LYS A 59 -15.47 -4.29 -8.87
CA LYS A 59 -14.39 -4.98 -8.15
C LYS A 59 -14.57 -4.96 -6.63
N GLN A 60 -15.72 -4.49 -6.14
CA GLN A 60 -16.04 -4.36 -4.71
C GLN A 60 -15.00 -3.54 -3.92
N ILE A 61 -14.40 -2.54 -4.57
CA ILE A 61 -13.39 -1.65 -3.97
C ILE A 61 -14.11 -0.48 -3.30
N ASN A 62 -13.89 -0.31 -2.00
CA ASN A 62 -14.34 0.87 -1.26
C ASN A 62 -13.13 1.70 -0.84
N CYS A 63 -13.16 2.99 -1.13
CA CYS A 63 -12.07 3.92 -0.81
C CYS A 63 -12.54 4.96 0.22
N MET A 64 -11.74 5.16 1.25
CA MET A 64 -11.95 6.23 2.24
C MET A 64 -10.71 7.12 2.29
N GLY A 65 -10.91 8.43 2.34
CA GLY A 65 -9.82 9.42 2.39
C GLY A 65 -9.90 10.43 1.24
N SER A 66 -9.10 11.50 1.36
CA SER A 66 -9.04 12.55 0.34
C SER A 66 -8.15 12.14 -0.83
N THR A 67 -8.57 12.52 -2.04
CA THR A 67 -7.74 12.48 -3.26
C THR A 67 -7.14 11.11 -3.56
N VAL A 68 -7.93 10.03 -3.41
CA VAL A 68 -7.47 8.66 -3.73
C VAL A 68 -7.24 8.55 -5.24
N PRO A 69 -6.02 8.20 -5.70
CA PRO A 69 -5.74 8.02 -7.12
C PRO A 69 -6.69 7.01 -7.78
N LYS A 70 -6.88 7.17 -9.09
CA LYS A 70 -7.71 6.26 -9.87
C LYS A 70 -7.09 4.86 -9.87
N PRO A 71 -7.90 3.79 -9.85
CA PRO A 71 -7.39 2.44 -9.92
C PRO A 71 -6.83 2.14 -11.31
N VAL A 72 -5.76 1.35 -11.37
CA VAL A 72 -5.24 0.78 -12.62
C VAL A 72 -6.01 -0.50 -12.95
N ARG A 73 -6.28 -0.73 -14.23
CA ARG A 73 -7.07 -1.87 -14.71
C ARG A 73 -6.20 -2.93 -15.37
N THR A 74 -5.03 -2.55 -15.85
CA THR A 74 -4.02 -3.47 -16.42
C THR A 74 -2.65 -3.22 -15.78
N PHE A 75 -1.70 -4.14 -15.99
CA PHE A 75 -0.36 -4.00 -15.42
C PHE A 75 0.45 -2.87 -16.07
N GLU A 76 0.23 -2.61 -17.36
CA GLU A 76 0.87 -1.53 -18.13
C GLU A 76 0.45 -0.15 -17.64
N GLU A 77 -0.79 -0.03 -17.14
CA GLU A 77 -1.28 1.19 -16.52
C GLU A 77 -0.63 1.49 -15.15
N GLY A 78 0.08 0.51 -14.56
CA GLY A 78 0.75 0.60 -13.26
C GLY A 78 2.08 1.34 -13.23
N SER A 79 2.60 1.78 -14.39
CA SER A 79 3.89 2.49 -14.53
C SER A 79 5.07 1.70 -13.97
N PHE A 80 5.02 0.36 -14.10
CA PHE A 80 6.13 -0.52 -13.75
C PHE A 80 7.20 -0.54 -14.86
N PRO A 81 8.47 -0.74 -14.52
CA PRO A 81 9.52 -0.98 -15.50
C PRO A 81 9.23 -2.21 -16.38
N ASP A 82 9.68 -2.18 -17.63
CA ASP A 82 9.46 -3.24 -18.63
C ASP A 82 9.90 -4.64 -18.16
N TYR A 83 10.97 -4.73 -17.36
CA TYR A 83 11.45 -5.99 -16.83
C TYR A 83 10.46 -6.63 -15.84
N ILE A 84 9.63 -5.84 -15.15
CA ILE A 84 8.57 -6.36 -14.27
C ILE A 84 7.40 -6.84 -15.13
N LEU A 85 6.98 -6.05 -16.11
CA LEU A 85 5.87 -6.39 -17.01
C LEU A 85 6.14 -7.69 -17.77
N SER A 86 7.37 -7.86 -18.26
CA SER A 86 7.77 -9.10 -18.96
C SER A 86 7.82 -10.33 -18.04
N VAL A 87 8.07 -10.16 -16.74
CA VAL A 87 7.90 -11.27 -15.77
C VAL A 87 6.42 -11.56 -15.56
N VAL A 88 5.58 -10.54 -15.40
CA VAL A 88 4.13 -10.74 -15.22
C VAL A 88 3.53 -11.48 -16.41
N GLU A 89 3.84 -11.04 -17.63
CA GLU A 89 3.38 -11.68 -18.86
C GLU A 89 3.85 -13.14 -18.95
N ARG A 90 5.10 -13.43 -18.57
CA ARG A 90 5.64 -14.80 -18.59
C ARG A 90 4.97 -15.72 -17.58
N GLU A 91 4.75 -15.26 -16.36
CA GLU A 91 4.24 -16.09 -15.26
C GLU A 91 2.71 -16.22 -15.28
N TYR A 92 1.99 -15.16 -15.67
CA TYR A 92 0.53 -15.07 -15.58
C TYR A 92 -0.17 -14.93 -16.94
N GLY A 93 0.59 -14.74 -18.02
CA GLY A 93 0.07 -14.57 -19.38
C GLY A 93 -0.16 -13.10 -19.78
N PRO A 94 -0.29 -12.81 -21.09
CA PRO A 94 -0.46 -11.46 -21.62
C PRO A 94 -1.80 -10.82 -21.24
N ASP A 95 -2.80 -11.62 -20.91
CA ASP A 95 -4.13 -11.16 -20.50
C ASP A 95 -4.28 -11.05 -18.97
N ALA A 96 -3.19 -11.22 -18.22
CA ALA A 96 -3.21 -11.06 -16.78
C ALA A 96 -3.73 -9.67 -16.39
N ARG A 97 -4.51 -9.62 -15.31
CA ARG A 97 -5.04 -8.36 -14.75
C ARG A 97 -4.71 -8.27 -13.27
N PRO A 98 -4.44 -7.06 -12.75
CA PRO A 98 -4.26 -6.87 -11.33
C PRO A 98 -5.51 -7.28 -10.55
N THR A 99 -5.30 -7.79 -9.36
CA THR A 99 -6.39 -8.07 -8.41
C THR A 99 -7.02 -6.76 -7.92
N PRO A 100 -8.22 -6.78 -7.30
CA PRO A 100 -8.88 -5.56 -6.82
C PRO A 100 -7.99 -4.73 -5.87
N VAL A 101 -7.30 -5.38 -4.94
CA VAL A 101 -6.41 -4.69 -4.00
C VAL A 101 -5.19 -4.11 -4.70
N GLN A 102 -4.56 -4.86 -5.62
CA GLN A 102 -3.42 -4.38 -6.42
C GLN A 102 -3.79 -3.15 -7.26
N SER A 103 -4.94 -3.23 -7.95
CA SER A 103 -5.48 -2.19 -8.83
C SER A 103 -5.58 -0.83 -8.14
N GLN A 104 -5.98 -0.81 -6.87
CA GLN A 104 -6.16 0.43 -6.12
C GLN A 104 -4.95 0.78 -5.23
N ALA A 105 -4.23 -0.22 -4.72
CA ALA A 105 -3.11 0.00 -3.80
C ALA A 105 -1.86 0.53 -4.49
N TRP A 106 -1.52 0.04 -5.69
CA TRP A 106 -0.29 0.48 -6.35
C TRP A 106 -0.25 1.98 -6.66
N PRO A 107 -1.29 2.60 -7.24
CA PRO A 107 -1.30 4.06 -7.44
C PRO A 107 -1.13 4.84 -6.13
N VAL A 108 -1.71 4.35 -5.03
CA VAL A 108 -1.60 4.98 -3.71
C VAL A 108 -0.17 4.84 -3.18
N ALA A 109 0.40 3.64 -3.21
CA ALA A 109 1.75 3.37 -2.72
C ALA A 109 2.82 4.12 -3.53
N LEU A 110 2.71 4.10 -4.87
CA LEU A 110 3.63 4.81 -5.76
C LEU A 110 3.54 6.33 -5.61
N SER A 111 2.37 6.85 -5.19
CA SER A 111 2.20 8.28 -4.91
C SER A 111 2.89 8.72 -3.60
N GLY A 112 3.54 7.80 -2.87
CA GLY A 112 4.24 8.08 -1.63
C GLY A 112 3.32 8.31 -0.44
N ARG A 113 2.05 7.90 -0.56
CA ARG A 113 1.03 8.11 0.46
C ARG A 113 0.93 6.92 1.40
N ASP A 114 0.67 7.22 2.66
CA ASP A 114 0.32 6.21 3.64
C ASP A 114 -1.08 5.67 3.34
N CYS A 115 -1.23 4.35 3.41
CA CYS A 115 -2.50 3.68 3.17
C CYS A 115 -2.68 2.44 4.04
N VAL A 116 -3.94 2.10 4.28
CA VAL A 116 -4.35 0.85 4.92
C VAL A 116 -5.21 0.11 3.92
N ASN A 117 -4.74 -1.06 3.47
CA ASN A 117 -5.45 -1.90 2.51
C ASN A 117 -6.03 -3.11 3.23
N ILE A 118 -7.34 -3.31 3.11
CA ILE A 118 -8.05 -4.46 3.70
C ILE A 118 -8.61 -5.28 2.54
N ALA A 119 -8.16 -6.53 2.42
CA ALA A 119 -8.57 -7.46 1.37
C ALA A 119 -8.55 -8.90 1.90
N GLU A 120 -9.20 -9.81 1.18
CA GLU A 120 -9.27 -11.23 1.54
C GLU A 120 -7.91 -11.93 1.44
N THR A 121 -7.72 -13.04 2.16
CA THR A 121 -6.49 -13.83 2.10
C THR A 121 -6.28 -14.42 0.69
N GLY A 122 -5.07 -14.30 0.14
CA GLY A 122 -4.75 -14.81 -1.20
C GLY A 122 -5.23 -13.93 -2.36
N SER A 123 -5.66 -12.69 -2.06
CA SER A 123 -6.13 -11.71 -3.06
C SER A 123 -5.04 -10.82 -3.65
N GLY A 124 -3.77 -11.05 -3.30
CA GLY A 124 -2.63 -10.20 -3.66
C GLY A 124 -1.53 -10.97 -4.35
#